data_AF-A0A970KMI9-F1
#
_entry.id   AF-A0A970KMI9-F1
#
_cell.length_a   1.000
_cell.length_b   1.000
_cell.length_c   1.000
_cell.angle_alpha   90.00
_cell.angle_beta   90.00
_cell.angle_gamma   90.00
#
_symmetry.space_group_name_H-M   'P 1'
#
loop_
_entity.id
_entity.type
_entity.pdbx_description
1 polymer ?
#
loop_
_entity_poly.entity_id
_entity_poly.type
_entity_poly.pdbx_seq_one_letter_code
_entity_poly.pdbx_strand_id
1 'polypeptide(L)' 'MLGLLNISEAMSIAPHTRVILADQPGQKLSAREISKRLGFSAHHFAKVAQQLVRANI' A
#
# COMPACT_ATOMS: atom_id res chain seq x y z
N MET A 1 -17.38 11.56 -7.41
CA MET A 1 -17.62 11.02 -8.77
C MET A 1 -18.36 9.70 -8.62
N LEU A 2 -19.55 9.59 -9.21
CA LEU A 2 -20.29 8.33 -9.31
C LEU A 2 -19.68 7.50 -10.44
N GLY A 3 -18.54 6.86 -10.16
CA GLY A 3 -18.07 5.72 -10.94
C GLY A 3 -18.77 4.47 -10.43
N LEU A 4 -19.15 3.56 -11.32
CA LEU A 4 -19.83 2.28 -10.99
C LEU A 4 -19.11 1.47 -9.88
N LEU A 5 -17.82 1.74 -9.66
CA LEU A 5 -17.03 1.26 -8.54
C LEU A 5 -16.26 2.43 -7.91
N ASN A 6 -16.55 2.74 -6.65
CA ASN A 6 -15.79 3.72 -5.87
C ASN A 6 -14.60 3.01 -5.20
N ILE A 7 -13.45 2.98 -5.88
CA ILE A 7 -12.23 2.40 -5.34
C ILE A 7 -11.54 3.44 -4.47
N SER A 8 -11.46 3.18 -3.18
CA SER A 8 -10.70 4.02 -2.26
C SER A 8 -9.20 3.86 -2.50
N GLU A 9 -8.41 4.89 -2.19
CA GLU A 9 -6.94 4.79 -2.27
C GLU A 9 -6.41 3.63 -1.42
N ALA A 10 -6.99 3.37 -0.24
CA ALA A 10 -6.61 2.24 0.60
C ALA A 10 -6.78 0.88 -0.11
N MET A 11 -7.88 0.72 -0.87
CA MET A 11 -8.13 -0.48 -1.66
C MET A 11 -7.15 -0.64 -2.83
N SER A 12 -6.59 0.46 -3.34
CA SER A 12 -5.50 0.41 -4.31
C SER A 12 -4.14 0.13 -3.65
N ILE A 13 -3.83 0.78 -2.53
CA ILE A 13 -2.54 0.69 -1.83
C ILE A 13 -2.31 -0.73 -1.31
N ALA A 14 -3.29 -1.33 -0.64
CA ALA A 14 -3.14 -2.62 0.03
C ALA A 14 -2.64 -3.76 -0.87
N PRO A 15 -3.33 -4.12 -1.98
CA PRO A 15 -2.88 -5.21 -2.84
C PRO A 15 -1.53 -4.92 -3.51
N HIS A 16 -1.31 -3.69 -3.98
CA HIS A 16 -0.04 -3.33 -4.62
C HIS A 16 1.15 -3.37 -3.66
N THR A 17 0.95 -2.97 -2.40
CA THR A 17 1.97 -3.10 -1.35
C THR A 17 2.35 -4.57 -1.15
N ARG A 18 1.36 -5.46 -1.06
CA ARG A 18 1.60 -6.89 -0.87
C ARG A 18 2.31 -7.53 -2.06
N VAL A 19 1.96 -7.15 -3.29
CA VAL A 19 2.66 -7.61 -4.50
C VAL A 19 4.12 -7.18 -4.50
N ILE A 20 4.42 -5.91 -4.16
CA ILE A 20 5.81 -5.41 -4.08
C ILE A 20 6.62 -6.18 -3.04
N LEU A 21 6.03 -6.44 -1.87
CA LEU A 21 6.71 -7.19 -0.80
C LEU A 21 6.91 -8.66 -1.16
N ALA A 22 5.98 -9.26 -1.90
CA ALA A 22 6.06 -10.65 -2.34
C ALA A 22 7.08 -10.86 -3.49
N ASP A 23 7.25 -9.84 -4.35
CA ASP A 23 8.24 -9.85 -5.45
C ASP A 23 9.69 -9.85 -4.94
N GLN A 24 9.93 -9.28 -3.75
CA GLN A 24 11.28 -9.08 -3.20
C GLN A 24 11.39 -9.69 -1.79
N PRO A 25 11.22 -11.03 -1.66
CA PRO A 25 11.19 -11.68 -0.36
C PRO A 25 12.52 -11.47 0.38
N GLY A 26 12.43 -11.07 1.64
CA GLY A 26 13.59 -10.79 2.50
C GLY A 26 14.22 -9.40 2.33
N GLN A 27 13.81 -8.62 1.32
CA GLN A 27 14.25 -7.24 1.20
C GLN A 27 13.41 -6.33 2.13
N LYS A 28 14.11 -5.54 2.95
CA LYS A 28 13.46 -4.51 3.77
C LYS A 28 13.28 -3.26 2.92
N LEU A 29 12.04 -2.91 2.62
CA LEU A 29 11.66 -1.67 1.94
C LEU A 29 11.07 -0.70 2.95
N SER A 30 11.47 0.57 2.89
CA SER A 30 10.86 1.61 3.71
C SER A 30 9.49 2.01 3.16
N ALA A 31 8.61 2.46 4.06
CA ALA A 31 7.29 2.97 3.67
C ALA A 31 7.37 4.12 2.65
N ARG A 32 8.40 4.96 2.73
CA ARG A 32 8.63 6.08 1.80
C ARG A 32 9.03 5.60 0.40
N GLU A 33 9.82 4.53 0.30
CA GLU A 33 10.19 3.95 -0.99
C GLU A 33 8.97 3.34 -1.68
N ILE A 34 8.18 2.54 -0.95
CA ILE A 34 6.97 1.91 -1.51
C ILE A 34 5.95 2.99 -1.90
N SER A 35 5.70 3.99 -1.05
CA SER A 35 4.75 5.06 -1.37
C SER A 35 5.17 5.83 -2.62
N LYS A 36 6.46 6.11 -2.79
CA LYS A 36 7.00 6.77 -3.99
C LYS A 36 6.84 5.90 -5.24
N ARG A 37 7.12 4.59 -5.16
CA ARG A 37 6.92 3.64 -6.27
C ARG A 37 5.44 3.57 -6.69
N LEU A 38 4.53 3.63 -5.73
CA LEU A 38 3.07 3.56 -5.98
C LEU A 38 2.42 4.91 -6.30
N GLY A 39 3.14 6.03 -6.20
CA GLY A 39 2.60 7.35 -6.47
C GLY A 39 1.66 7.90 -5.40
N PHE A 40 1.66 7.35 -4.19
CA PHE A 40 0.85 7.83 -3.07
C PHE A 40 1.65 8.68 -2.07
N SER A 41 0.97 9.55 -1.34
CA SER A 41 1.60 10.27 -0.24
C SER A 41 2.08 9.29 0.85
N ALA A 42 3.25 9.56 1.42
CA ALA A 42 3.80 8.73 2.49
C ALA A 42 2.87 8.68 3.72
N HIS A 43 2.16 9.79 4.01
CA HIS A 43 1.21 9.86 5.12
C HIS A 43 0.01 8.93 4.92
N HIS A 44 -0.60 8.92 3.73
CA HIS A 44 -1.73 8.03 3.47
C HIS A 44 -1.28 6.56 3.42
N PHE A 45 -0.16 6.29 2.75
CA PHE A 45 0.44 4.96 2.71
C PHE A 45 0.72 4.41 4.12
N ALA A 46 1.31 5.22 5.01
CA ALA A 46 1.65 4.79 6.37
C ALA A 46 0.43 4.29 7.14
N LYS A 47 -0.73 4.96 7.01
CA LYS A 47 -1.97 4.51 7.65
C LYS A 47 -2.41 3.14 7.13
N VAL A 48 -2.34 2.91 5.81
CA VAL A 48 -2.72 1.62 5.22
C VAL A 48 -1.73 0.53 5.62
N ALA A 49 -0.42 0.81 5.56
CA ALA A 49 0.62 -0.14 5.97
C ALA A 49 0.47 -0.56 7.45
N GLN A 50 0.13 0.37 8.34
CA GLN A 50 -0.19 0.05 9.73
C GLN A 50 -1.39 -0.89 9.87
N GLN A 51 -2.43 -0.74 9.04
CA GLN A 51 -3.59 -1.66 9.04
C GLN A 51 -3.23 -3.04 8.51
N LEU A 52 -2.38 -3.13 7.48
CA LEU A 52 -1.88 -4.41 6.97
C LEU A 52 -1.12 -5.18 8.05
N VAL A 53 -0.18 -4.52 8.74
CA VAL A 53 0.56 -5.12 9.86
C VAL A 53 -0.39 -5.58 10.97
N ARG A 54 -1.39 -4.76 11.33
CA ARG A 54 -2.41 -5.14 12.33
C ARG A 54 -3.25 -6.34 11.91
N ALA A 55 -3.45 -6.53 10.61
CA ALA A 55 -4.16 -7.67 10.04
C ALA A 55 -3.26 -8.90 9.82
N ASN A 56 -1.99 -8.87 10.24
CA ASN A 56 -0.97 -9.90 9.96
C ASN A 56 -0.77 -10.17 8.46
N ILE A 57 -0.76 -9.09 7.67
CA ILE A 57 -0.51 -9.08 6.22
C ILE A 57 0.87 -8.48 5.94
#